data_AF-A0A1V0I0K5-F1
#
_entry.id   AF-A0A1V0I0K5-F1
#
_cell.length_a   1.000
_cell.length_b   1.000
_cell.length_c   1.000
_cell.angle_alpha   90.00
_cell.angle_beta   90.00
_cell.angle_gamma   90.00
#
_symmetry.space_group_name_H-M   'P 1'
#
loop_
_entity.id
_entity.type
_entity.pdbx_description
1 polymer ?
#
loop_
_entity_poly.entity_id
_entity_poly.type
_entity_poly.pdbx_seq_one_letter_code
_entity_poly.pdbx_strand_id
1 'polypeptide(L)'
;MLFQTGFAPGYIQKWESTGGVKFRHGSKASRVVKIWKVHGSLDWFRTADERTVGLPVFELPPAEYTPLIVTPGFNKYETTSQDPFRTIINGADDALKTASAFLCIGFGFRDLHIHPKIIERCRERNVPIVVLARTLTDEAKDFLKTKAGTNYMGVEMSGTGSKVYRPEAPDGVEVDTADLWSLPGFNNLVL
;
A
#
# COMPACT_ATOMS: atom_id res chain seq x y z
N MET A 1 14.19 -12.26 0.83
CA MET A 1 14.01 -10.79 0.82
C MET A 1 13.76 -10.34 2.25
N LEU A 2 14.44 -9.29 2.73
CA LEU A 2 14.21 -8.77 4.09
C LEU A 2 13.11 -7.70 4.07
N PHE A 3 12.23 -7.69 5.07
CA PHE A 3 11.20 -6.68 5.22
C PHE A 3 11.04 -6.21 6.68
N GLN A 4 10.39 -5.07 6.88
CA GLN A 4 10.09 -4.51 8.21
C GLN A 4 8.69 -3.90 8.22
N THR A 5 7.93 -4.12 9.29
CA THR A 5 6.55 -3.63 9.49
C THR A 5 6.42 -2.62 10.63
N GLY A 6 7.53 -2.25 11.28
CA GLY A 6 7.55 -1.46 12.54
C GLY A 6 7.53 -2.32 13.80
N PHE A 7 7.40 -3.64 13.66
CA PHE A 7 7.48 -4.60 14.75
C PHE A 7 8.82 -5.35 14.73
N ALA A 8 9.32 -5.70 15.91
CA ALA A 8 10.49 -6.54 16.09
C ALA A 8 10.21 -7.98 15.60
N PRO A 9 11.20 -8.67 15.02
CA PRO A 9 11.07 -10.08 14.67
C PRO A 9 10.93 -10.95 15.93
N GLY A 10 10.14 -12.02 15.85
CA GLY A 10 9.93 -12.96 16.95
C GLY A 10 8.54 -13.56 16.93
N TYR A 11 8.29 -14.50 17.86
CA TYR A 11 6.97 -15.11 18.06
C TYR A 11 5.98 -14.13 18.68
N ILE A 12 6.43 -13.35 19.68
CA ILE A 12 5.71 -12.19 20.19
C ILE A 12 6.44 -10.97 19.66
N GLN A 13 5.81 -10.27 18.72
CA GLN A 13 6.41 -9.14 18.04
C GLN A 13 6.13 -7.88 18.85
N LYS A 14 7.19 -7.18 19.30
CA LYS A 14 7.03 -5.92 20.03
C LYS A 14 6.99 -4.75 19.04
N TRP A 15 6.12 -3.79 19.29
CA TRP A 15 6.16 -2.52 18.57
C TRP A 15 7.44 -1.76 18.90
N GLU A 16 8.27 -1.47 17.89
CA GLU A 16 9.54 -0.75 18.05
C GLU A 16 9.57 0.58 17.30
N SER A 17 8.44 1.01 16.74
CA SER A 17 8.35 2.17 15.86
C SER A 17 9.24 2.08 14.62
N THR A 18 9.19 3.12 13.80
CA THR A 18 9.82 3.16 12.48
C THR A 18 11.27 3.62 12.58
N GLY A 19 12.14 2.77 13.11
CA GLY A 19 13.57 3.10 13.17
C GLY A 19 14.48 2.20 14.01
N GLY A 20 13.92 1.34 14.87
CA GLY A 20 14.71 0.50 15.78
C GLY A 20 15.50 -0.60 15.08
N VAL A 21 14.88 -1.29 14.11
CA VAL A 21 15.50 -2.45 13.45
C VAL A 21 16.30 -2.03 12.22
N LYS A 22 17.63 -2.16 12.29
CA LYS A 22 18.54 -1.96 11.15
C LYS A 22 19.12 -3.29 10.71
N PHE A 23 18.77 -3.74 9.51
CA PHE A 23 19.38 -4.92 8.92
C PHE A 23 20.73 -4.56 8.27
N ARG A 24 21.78 -5.28 8.64
CA ARG A 24 23.11 -5.16 8.06
C ARG A 24 23.59 -6.51 7.53
N HIS A 25 24.34 -6.49 6.43
CA HIS A 25 25.06 -7.63 5.91
C HIS A 25 26.55 -7.28 5.91
N GLY A 26 27.29 -7.78 6.90
CA GLY A 26 28.63 -7.28 7.21
C GLY A 26 28.60 -5.80 7.58
N SER A 27 29.40 -4.98 6.89
CA SER A 27 29.45 -3.53 7.09
C SER A 27 28.40 -2.74 6.30
N LYS A 28 27.67 -3.37 5.37
CA LYS A 28 26.71 -2.70 4.49
C LYS A 28 25.29 -2.77 5.04
N ALA A 29 24.51 -1.70 4.85
CA ALA A 29 23.08 -1.73 5.09
C ALA A 29 22.41 -2.69 4.09
N SER A 30 21.54 -3.56 4.60
CA SER A 30 20.79 -4.49 3.75
C SER A 30 19.68 -3.76 3.00
N ARG A 31 19.31 -4.25 1.81
CA ARG A 31 18.09 -3.84 1.12
C ARG A 31 16.89 -4.43 1.87
N VAL A 32 16.02 -3.57 2.38
CA VAL A 32 14.86 -3.95 3.20
C VAL A 32 13.62 -3.32 2.61
N VAL A 33 12.56 -4.12 2.45
CA VAL A 33 11.23 -3.63 2.08
C VAL A 33 10.53 -3.10 3.33
N LYS A 34 10.10 -1.85 3.32
CA LYS A 34 9.25 -1.30 4.38
C LYS A 34 7.79 -1.55 4.05
N ILE A 35 7.06 -2.17 4.97
CA ILE A 35 5.64 -2.48 4.83
C ILE A 35 4.86 -1.61 5.80
N TRP A 36 4.00 -0.75 5.26
CA TRP A 36 3.18 0.17 6.02
C TRP A 36 1.74 -0.33 6.08
N LYS A 37 1.35 -0.99 7.18
CA LYS A 37 -0.03 -1.47 7.38
C LYS A 37 -0.91 -0.33 7.95
N VAL A 38 -1.22 0.67 7.12
CA VAL A 38 -1.88 1.92 7.54
C VAL A 38 -3.28 1.74 8.14
N HIS A 39 -3.96 0.63 7.85
CA HIS A 39 -5.26 0.28 8.41
C HIS A 39 -5.17 -0.77 9.53
N GLY A 40 -3.97 -1.01 10.05
CA GLY A 40 -3.72 -2.03 11.06
C GLY A 40 -3.56 -3.42 10.48
N SER A 41 -3.69 -4.42 11.35
CA SER A 41 -3.59 -5.81 10.95
C SER A 41 -4.38 -6.73 11.87
N LEU A 42 -4.78 -7.87 11.32
CA LEU A 42 -5.45 -8.93 12.07
C LEU A 42 -4.52 -9.57 13.11
N ASP A 43 -3.20 -9.44 12.93
CA ASP A 43 -2.18 -9.95 13.84
C ASP A 43 -1.75 -8.93 14.91
N TRP A 44 -2.38 -7.75 14.99
CA TRP A 44 -2.01 -6.69 15.94
C TRP A 44 -3.01 -6.59 17.09
N PHE A 45 -2.47 -6.49 18.30
CA PHE A 45 -3.25 -6.47 19.53
C PHE A 45 -2.71 -5.45 20.52
N ARG A 46 -3.62 -4.96 21.35
CA ARG A 46 -3.31 -4.18 22.54
C ARG A 46 -3.52 -5.05 23.78
N THR A 47 -2.49 -5.16 24.59
CA THR A 47 -2.52 -5.89 25.87
C THR A 47 -3.25 -5.07 26.95
N ALA A 48 -3.63 -5.73 28.05
CA ALA A 48 -4.27 -5.06 29.20
C ALA A 48 -3.40 -3.96 29.84
N ASP A 49 -2.09 -3.99 29.64
CA ASP A 49 -1.15 -2.95 30.07
C ASP A 49 -0.78 -1.97 28.93
N GLU A 50 -1.68 -1.80 27.96
CA GLU A 50 -1.61 -0.79 26.88
C GLU A 50 -0.40 -0.95 25.93
N ARG A 51 0.25 -2.11 25.91
CA ARG A 51 1.34 -2.38 24.96
C ARG A 51 0.79 -2.87 23.63
N THR A 52 1.40 -2.40 22.55
CA THR A 52 1.13 -2.90 21.19
C THR A 52 2.01 -4.10 20.89
N VAL A 53 1.40 -5.23 20.53
CA VAL A 53 2.08 -6.48 20.17
C VAL A 53 1.52 -7.07 18.87
N GLY A 54 2.39 -7.72 18.11
CA GLY A 54 2.02 -8.57 16.97
C GLY A 54 2.09 -10.03 17.37
N LEU A 55 1.04 -10.79 17.09
CA LEU A 55 0.95 -12.23 17.40
C LEU A 55 0.60 -13.00 16.13
N PRO A 56 1.36 -14.05 15.77
CA PRO A 56 0.99 -14.90 14.65
C PRO A 56 -0.32 -15.62 14.99
N VAL A 57 -1.41 -15.22 14.35
CA VAL A 57 -2.75 -15.75 14.63
C VAL A 57 -2.89 -17.12 13.98
N PHE A 58 -2.42 -18.15 14.68
CA PHE A 58 -2.81 -19.54 14.44
C PHE A 58 -3.99 -19.94 15.33
N GLU A 59 -4.14 -19.26 16.48
CA GLU A 59 -5.23 -19.35 17.44
C GLU A 59 -5.61 -17.94 17.90
N LEU A 60 -6.85 -17.75 18.36
CA LEU A 60 -7.29 -16.46 18.90
C LEU A 60 -6.49 -16.12 20.17
N PRO A 61 -6.01 -14.87 20.33
CA PRO A 61 -5.30 -14.47 21.54
C PRO A 61 -6.23 -14.46 22.76
N PRO A 62 -5.67 -14.33 23.99
CA PRO A 62 -6.46 -14.21 25.21
C PRO A 62 -7.56 -13.13 25.10
N ALA A 63 -8.71 -13.39 25.73
CA ALA A 63 -9.90 -12.54 25.59
C ALA A 63 -9.71 -11.10 26.09
N GLU A 64 -8.71 -10.89 26.96
CA GLU A 64 -8.31 -9.58 27.46
C GLU A 64 -7.53 -8.73 26.45
N TYR A 65 -7.22 -9.25 25.25
CA TYR A 65 -6.49 -8.50 24.22
C TYR A 65 -7.46 -7.84 23.25
N THR A 66 -7.22 -6.57 22.95
CA THR A 66 -8.05 -5.81 22.01
C THR A 66 -7.42 -5.80 20.62
N PRO A 67 -8.13 -6.21 19.55
CA PRO A 67 -7.63 -6.13 18.18
C PRO A 67 -7.31 -4.68 17.76
N LEU A 68 -6.18 -4.48 17.08
CA LEU A 68 -5.77 -3.20 16.51
C LEU A 68 -5.95 -3.20 14.99
N ILE A 69 -7.21 -3.04 14.58
CA ILE A 69 -7.63 -2.91 13.18
C ILE A 69 -8.52 -1.67 13.01
N VAL A 70 -8.34 -0.95 11.91
CA VAL A 70 -9.19 0.18 11.56
C VAL A 70 -10.28 -0.31 10.63
N THR A 71 -11.50 -0.46 11.16
CA THR A 71 -12.68 -0.77 10.34
C THR A 71 -13.27 0.52 9.73
N PRO A 72 -13.98 0.42 8.60
CA PRO A 72 -14.75 1.56 8.07
C PRO A 72 -15.81 2.01 9.10
N GLY A 73 -15.77 3.27 9.55
CA GLY A 73 -16.74 3.80 10.53
C GLY A 73 -16.35 5.14 11.16
N PHE A 74 -17.27 5.72 11.94
CA PHE A 74 -17.13 7.06 12.55
C PHE A 74 -15.94 7.19 13.52
N ASN A 75 -15.58 6.13 14.26
CA ASN A 75 -14.47 6.13 15.23
C ASN A 75 -13.06 5.97 14.60
N LYS A 76 -12.97 6.02 13.27
CA LYS A 76 -11.71 5.92 12.53
C LYS A 76 -10.73 7.06 12.86
N TYR A 77 -11.24 8.27 13.11
CA TYR A 77 -10.41 9.45 13.32
C TYR A 77 -9.67 9.43 14.66
N GLU A 78 -10.32 9.04 15.75
CA GLU A 78 -9.65 8.89 17.05
C GLU A 78 -8.60 7.78 17.00
N THR A 79 -8.95 6.63 16.44
CA THR A 79 -8.06 5.46 16.40
C THR A 79 -6.79 5.72 15.59
N THR A 80 -6.89 6.37 14.43
CA THR A 80 -5.73 6.69 13.57
C THR A 80 -4.79 7.74 14.15
N SER A 81 -5.25 8.53 15.13
CA SER A 81 -4.43 9.53 15.83
C SER A 81 -3.52 8.92 16.91
N GLN A 82 -3.76 7.67 17.31
CA GLN A 82 -3.00 6.94 18.32
C GLN A 82 -1.96 6.02 17.67
N ASP A 83 -0.90 5.70 18.41
CA ASP A 83 0.05 4.68 17.98
C ASP A 83 -0.57 3.28 18.12
N PRO A 84 -0.22 2.32 17.23
CA PRO A 84 0.85 2.39 16.23
C PRO A 84 0.49 3.13 14.93
N PHE A 85 -0.79 3.45 14.71
CA PHE A 85 -1.30 3.98 13.44
C PHE A 85 -0.68 5.31 13.05
N ARG A 86 -0.57 6.26 14.00
CA ARG A 86 0.02 7.59 13.75
C ARG A 86 1.44 7.47 13.19
N THR A 87 2.30 6.70 13.83
CA THR A 87 3.67 6.48 13.37
C THR A 87 3.72 5.80 12.01
N ILE A 88 2.86 4.80 11.76
CA ILE A 88 2.78 4.10 10.48
C ILE A 88 2.33 5.02 9.35
N ILE A 89 1.30 5.84 9.59
CA ILE A 89 0.80 6.82 8.63
C ILE A 89 1.90 7.83 8.30
N ASN A 90 2.59 8.38 9.30
CA ASN A 90 3.71 9.28 9.07
C ASN A 90 4.82 8.63 8.22
N GLY A 91 5.17 7.38 8.53
CA GLY A 91 6.16 6.62 7.76
C GLY A 91 5.74 6.35 6.31
N ALA A 92 4.46 6.04 6.10
CA ALA A 92 3.88 5.90 4.76
C ALA A 92 3.90 7.23 4.00
N ASP A 93 3.57 8.34 4.67
CA ASP A 93 3.56 9.67 4.10
C ASP A 93 4.94 10.09 3.60
N ASP A 94 5.97 9.86 4.39
CA ASP A 94 7.34 10.18 4.00
C ASP A 94 7.83 9.30 2.84
N ALA A 95 7.41 8.03 2.80
CA ALA A 95 7.67 7.16 1.66
C ALA A 95 6.97 7.66 0.38
N LEU A 96 5.71 8.06 0.47
CA LEU A 96 4.94 8.61 -0.66
C LEU A 96 5.52 9.95 -1.15
N LYS A 97 5.93 10.84 -0.24
CA LYS A 97 6.55 12.14 -0.57
C LYS A 97 7.86 12.00 -1.35
N THR A 98 8.64 10.96 -1.04
CA THR A 98 9.98 10.76 -1.62
C THR A 98 9.99 9.76 -2.78
N ALA A 99 8.87 9.09 -3.06
CA ALA A 99 8.76 8.09 -4.11
C ALA A 99 9.11 8.66 -5.49
N SER A 100 9.88 7.88 -6.25
CA SER A 100 10.27 8.15 -7.63
C SER A 100 9.32 7.54 -8.66
N ALA A 101 8.49 6.58 -8.25
CA ALA A 101 7.45 5.95 -9.06
C ALA A 101 6.42 5.26 -8.15
N PHE A 102 5.23 4.99 -8.68
CA PHE A 102 4.17 4.27 -8.00
C PHE A 102 3.73 3.03 -8.78
N LEU A 103 3.43 1.96 -8.05
CA LEU A 103 2.73 0.77 -8.55
C LEU A 103 1.53 0.52 -7.63
N CYS A 104 0.33 0.73 -8.16
CA CYS A 104 -0.94 0.53 -7.45
C CYS A 104 -1.58 -0.75 -7.97
N ILE A 105 -1.90 -1.70 -7.08
CA ILE A 105 -2.50 -2.99 -7.44
C ILE A 105 -3.80 -3.15 -6.66
N GLY A 106 -4.93 -3.34 -7.35
CA GLY A 106 -6.24 -3.51 -6.73
C GLY A 106 -6.70 -2.30 -5.91
N PHE A 107 -6.22 -1.10 -6.24
CA PHE A 107 -6.49 0.11 -5.49
C PHE A 107 -7.57 0.94 -6.17
N GLY A 108 -8.67 1.21 -5.47
CA GLY A 108 -9.84 1.94 -6.01
C GLY A 108 -9.85 3.45 -5.76
N PHE A 109 -8.73 4.05 -5.33
CA PHE A 109 -8.57 5.51 -5.22
C PHE A 109 -9.60 6.23 -4.31
N ARG A 110 -10.16 5.55 -3.30
CA ARG A 110 -11.12 6.09 -2.31
C ARG A 110 -10.57 6.25 -0.89
N ASP A 111 -9.24 6.13 -0.72
CA ASP A 111 -8.59 6.22 0.58
C ASP A 111 -8.09 7.63 0.89
N LEU A 112 -8.78 8.34 1.79
CA LEU A 112 -8.45 9.73 2.15
C LEU A 112 -7.05 9.92 2.76
N HIS A 113 -6.40 8.89 3.30
CA HIS A 113 -5.06 9.02 3.87
C HIS A 113 -3.95 8.87 2.82
N ILE A 114 -4.18 8.03 1.80
CA ILE A 114 -3.16 7.62 0.82
C ILE A 114 -3.37 8.30 -0.53
N HIS A 115 -4.59 8.28 -1.05
CA HIS A 115 -4.92 8.72 -2.40
C HIS A 115 -4.53 10.19 -2.69
N PRO A 116 -4.82 11.17 -1.81
CA PRO A 116 -4.47 12.57 -2.09
C PRO A 116 -2.97 12.80 -2.32
N LYS A 117 -2.11 12.07 -1.59
CA LYS A 117 -0.65 12.19 -1.70
C LYS A 117 -0.14 11.63 -3.03
N ILE A 118 -0.72 10.52 -3.49
CA ILE A 118 -0.39 9.97 -4.81
C ILE A 118 -0.77 10.98 -5.91
N ILE A 119 -1.96 11.58 -5.83
CA ILE A 119 -2.38 12.62 -6.79
C ILE A 119 -1.39 13.78 -6.82
N GLU A 120 -1.06 14.35 -5.67
CA GLU A 120 -0.15 15.49 -5.59
C GLU A 120 1.19 15.16 -6.27
N ARG A 121 1.75 13.98 -6.00
CA ARG A 121 3.02 13.54 -6.58
C ARG A 121 2.94 13.32 -8.09
N CYS A 122 1.88 12.69 -8.58
CA CYS A 122 1.71 12.48 -10.02
C CYS A 122 1.45 13.80 -10.75
N ARG A 123 0.56 14.65 -10.22
CA ARG A 123 0.18 15.91 -10.87
C ARG A 123 1.28 16.96 -10.85
N GLU A 124 1.87 17.22 -9.68
CA GLU A 124 2.82 18.34 -9.51
C GLU A 124 4.24 18.00 -9.98
N ARG A 125 4.60 16.71 -9.97
CA ARG A 125 5.98 16.25 -10.24
C ARG A 125 6.07 15.26 -11.40
N ASN A 126 4.95 14.94 -12.04
CA ASN A 126 4.87 13.94 -13.12
C ASN A 126 5.53 12.60 -12.76
N VAL A 127 5.40 12.21 -11.49
CA VAL A 127 5.96 10.94 -10.97
C VAL A 127 5.25 9.78 -11.69
N PRO A 128 6.00 8.86 -12.33
CA PRO A 128 5.41 7.74 -13.05
C PRO A 128 4.52 6.87 -12.17
N ILE A 129 3.35 6.49 -12.68
CA ILE A 129 2.41 5.61 -11.98
C ILE A 129 1.85 4.51 -12.87
N VAL A 130 1.86 3.28 -12.35
CA VAL A 130 1.17 2.13 -12.95
C VAL A 130 0.01 1.71 -12.04
N VAL A 131 -1.18 1.53 -12.60
CA VAL A 131 -2.37 1.06 -11.89
C VAL A 131 -2.88 -0.23 -12.52
N LEU A 132 -2.86 -1.31 -11.75
CA LEU A 132 -3.30 -2.63 -12.16
C LEU A 132 -4.54 -3.03 -11.35
N ALA A 133 -5.63 -3.38 -12.00
CA ALA A 133 -6.80 -3.93 -11.33
C ALA A 133 -7.61 -4.79 -12.29
N ARG A 134 -8.27 -5.85 -11.80
CA ARG A 134 -9.18 -6.63 -12.66
C ARG A 134 -10.24 -5.74 -13.33
N THR A 135 -10.76 -4.79 -12.58
CA THR A 135 -11.67 -3.75 -13.06
C THR A 135 -11.26 -2.45 -12.38
N LEU A 136 -10.93 -1.43 -13.16
CA LEU A 136 -10.67 -0.09 -12.65
C LEU A 136 -11.99 0.56 -12.27
N THR A 137 -12.03 1.20 -11.10
CA THR A 137 -13.20 1.98 -10.69
C THR A 137 -13.28 3.28 -11.50
N ASP A 138 -14.45 3.91 -11.50
CA ASP A 138 -14.63 5.19 -12.18
C ASP A 138 -13.70 6.27 -11.61
N GLU A 139 -13.42 6.25 -10.30
CA GLU A 139 -12.47 7.17 -9.67
C GLU A 139 -11.03 6.89 -10.12
N ALA A 140 -10.65 5.63 -10.33
CA ALA A 140 -9.33 5.28 -10.86
C ALA A 140 -9.19 5.74 -12.32
N LYS A 141 -10.25 5.58 -13.13
CA LYS A 141 -10.29 6.06 -14.52
C LYS A 141 -10.23 7.58 -14.60
N ASP A 142 -11.01 8.28 -13.77
CA ASP A 142 -10.95 9.74 -13.63
C ASP A 142 -9.54 10.19 -13.22
N PHE A 143 -8.95 9.55 -12.21
CA PHE A 143 -7.59 9.86 -11.78
C PHE A 143 -6.59 9.77 -12.93
N LEU A 144 -6.58 8.66 -13.67
CA LEU A 144 -5.66 8.47 -14.79
C LEU A 144 -5.87 9.54 -15.86
N LYS A 145 -7.13 9.84 -16.20
CA LYS A 145 -7.48 10.78 -17.26
C LYS A 145 -7.20 12.25 -16.90
N THR A 146 -7.41 12.65 -15.65
CA THR A 146 -7.47 14.07 -15.27
C THR A 146 -6.38 14.50 -14.28
N LYS A 147 -5.76 13.58 -13.55
CA LYS A 147 -4.90 13.89 -12.38
C LYS A 147 -3.52 13.21 -12.40
N ALA A 148 -3.31 12.17 -13.22
CA ALA A 148 -2.08 11.38 -13.20
C ALA A 148 -0.88 12.01 -13.95
N GLY A 149 -1.07 13.18 -14.58
CA GLY A 149 -0.03 13.82 -15.39
C GLY A 149 0.12 13.15 -16.76
N THR A 150 1.35 13.10 -17.29
CA THR A 150 1.64 12.48 -18.59
C THR A 150 2.43 11.17 -18.48
N ASN A 151 2.84 10.76 -17.29
CA ASN A 151 3.57 9.51 -17.07
C ASN A 151 2.69 8.50 -16.31
N TYR A 152 1.69 7.93 -16.98
CA TYR A 152 0.84 6.93 -16.36
C TYR A 152 0.52 5.75 -17.27
N MET A 153 0.21 4.62 -16.63
CA MET A 153 -0.39 3.46 -17.28
C MET A 153 -1.45 2.84 -16.37
N GLY A 154 -2.66 2.65 -16.88
CA GLY A 154 -3.70 1.87 -16.23
C GLY A 154 -3.97 0.59 -17.00
N VAL A 155 -4.25 -0.52 -16.33
CA VAL A 155 -4.60 -1.79 -16.98
C VAL A 155 -5.77 -2.43 -16.27
N GLU A 156 -6.80 -2.80 -17.04
CA GLU A 156 -7.91 -3.63 -16.58
C GLU A 156 -8.19 -4.82 -17.50
N MET A 157 -8.96 -5.79 -17.00
CA MET A 157 -9.42 -6.91 -17.81
C MET A 157 -10.45 -6.44 -18.84
N SER A 158 -10.37 -6.97 -20.06
CA SER A 158 -11.40 -6.74 -21.07
C SER A 158 -11.59 -7.96 -21.95
N GLY A 159 -12.76 -8.60 -21.85
CA GLY A 159 -13.04 -9.86 -22.53
C GLY A 159 -11.97 -10.93 -22.23
N THR A 160 -11.32 -11.43 -23.28
CA THR A 160 -10.19 -12.37 -23.17
C THR A 160 -8.83 -11.69 -23.11
N GLY A 161 -8.76 -10.38 -23.35
CA GLY A 161 -7.55 -9.57 -23.37
C GLY A 161 -7.46 -8.62 -22.18
N SER A 162 -6.84 -7.47 -22.42
CA SER A 162 -6.71 -6.39 -21.43
C SER A 162 -7.05 -5.05 -22.07
N LYS A 163 -7.43 -4.07 -21.26
CA LYS A 163 -7.61 -2.68 -21.68
C LYS A 163 -6.57 -1.81 -21.02
N VAL A 164 -5.82 -1.06 -21.83
CA VAL A 164 -4.69 -0.24 -21.39
C VAL A 164 -5.00 1.24 -21.54
N TYR A 165 -4.79 2.00 -20.48
CA TYR A 165 -4.96 3.45 -20.39
C TYR A 165 -3.61 4.12 -20.36
N ARG A 166 -3.40 5.12 -21.22
CA ARG A 166 -2.15 5.90 -21.34
C ARG A 166 -2.45 7.31 -21.85
N PRO A 167 -1.53 8.27 -21.78
CA PRO A 167 -1.80 9.65 -22.24
C PRO A 167 -2.31 9.74 -23.68
N GLU A 168 -1.84 8.87 -24.57
CA GLU A 168 -2.24 8.83 -25.98
C GLU A 168 -3.61 8.16 -26.20
N ALA A 169 -4.07 7.39 -25.22
CA ALA A 169 -5.35 6.67 -25.25
C ALA A 169 -6.03 6.76 -23.87
N PRO A 170 -6.50 7.96 -23.46
CA PRO A 170 -7.05 8.19 -22.13
C PRO A 170 -8.38 7.47 -21.87
N ASP A 171 -9.12 7.11 -22.92
CA ASP A 171 -10.35 6.30 -22.85
C ASP A 171 -10.07 4.78 -22.89
N GLY A 172 -8.79 4.42 -23.00
CA GLY A 172 -8.29 3.06 -23.03
C GLY A 172 -8.27 2.46 -24.43
N VAL A 173 -7.32 1.57 -24.67
CA VAL A 173 -7.20 0.76 -25.90
C VAL A 173 -7.26 -0.73 -25.53
N GLU A 174 -8.05 -1.48 -26.28
CA GLU A 174 -8.12 -2.93 -26.15
C GLU A 174 -6.83 -3.56 -26.71
N VAL A 175 -6.28 -4.53 -25.98
CA VAL A 175 -5.13 -5.32 -26.41
C VAL A 175 -5.43 -6.81 -26.25
N ASP A 176 -5.03 -7.60 -27.24
CA ASP A 176 -5.27 -9.06 -27.25
C ASP A 176 -4.47 -9.81 -26.19
N THR A 177 -3.48 -9.15 -25.58
CA THR A 177 -2.69 -9.73 -24.50
C THR A 177 -3.53 -9.89 -23.24
N ALA A 178 -3.78 -11.14 -22.86
CA ALA A 178 -4.50 -11.49 -21.65
C ALA A 178 -3.69 -11.18 -20.39
N ASP A 179 -4.39 -11.02 -19.28
CA ASP A 179 -3.84 -11.01 -17.91
C ASP A 179 -2.84 -9.89 -17.58
N LEU A 180 -2.75 -8.83 -18.39
CA LEU A 180 -1.85 -7.69 -18.09
C LEU A 180 -2.25 -6.91 -16.84
N TRP A 181 -3.51 -7.05 -16.42
CA TRP A 181 -4.03 -6.43 -15.21
C TRP A 181 -3.57 -7.14 -13.92
N SER A 182 -3.04 -8.37 -14.02
CA SER A 182 -2.50 -9.11 -12.89
C SER A 182 -1.02 -8.78 -12.68
N LEU A 183 -0.53 -8.88 -11.45
CA LEU A 183 0.90 -8.68 -11.19
C LEU A 183 1.78 -9.71 -11.92
N PRO A 184 1.45 -11.02 -11.93
CA PRO A 184 2.21 -12.00 -12.72
C PRO A 184 2.22 -11.69 -14.22
N GLY A 185 1.07 -11.40 -14.81
CA GLY A 185 0.98 -11.10 -16.24
C GLY A 185 1.69 -9.81 -16.61
N PHE A 186 1.58 -8.77 -15.77
CA PHE A 186 2.34 -7.53 -15.93
C PHE A 186 3.85 -7.76 -15.89
N ASN A 187 4.35 -8.57 -14.94
CA ASN A 187 5.78 -8.84 -14.80
C ASN A 187 6.40 -9.49 -16.05
N ASN A 188 5.64 -10.27 -16.81
CA ASN A 188 6.12 -10.87 -18.07
C ASN A 188 6.39 -9.85 -19.18
N LEU A 189 5.92 -8.60 -19.06
CA LEU A 189 6.22 -7.52 -20.00
C LEU A 189 7.51 -6.77 -19.66
N VAL A 190 7.92 -6.80 -18.39
CA VAL A 190 8.98 -5.93 -17.85
C VAL A 190 10.28 -6.70 -17.54
N LEU A 191 10.22 -8.02 -17.51
CA LEU A 191 11.33 -8.95 -17.30
C LEU A 191 11.70 -9.64 -18.60
#